data_AF-A0A3N5E7S2-F1
#
_entry.id   AF-A0A3N5E7S2-F1
#
_cell.length_a   1.000
_cell.length_b   1.000
_cell.length_c   1.000
_cell.angle_alpha   90.00
_cell.angle_beta   90.00
_cell.angle_gamma   90.00
#
_symmetry.space_group_name_H-M   'P 1'
#
loop_
_entity.id
_entity.type
_entity.pdbx_description
1 polymer ?
#
loop_
_entity_poly.entity_id
_entity_poly.type
_entity_poly.pdbx_seq_one_letter_code
_entity_poly.pdbx_strand_id
1 'polypeptide(L)'
;MEPNTEQSSRRDFLSKACIASCGATCALTAVPVVTYLLPGEAGAATGPVQIKSSDLPEGAARIVRVGTKKVLVIRNGGKLTAVDAKCTHLGCIVAWD
;
A
#
# COMPACT_ATOMS: atom_id res chain seq x y z
N MET A 1 24.44 -51.76 -30.30
CA MET A 1 24.72 -50.53 -29.52
C MET A 1 23.43 -50.19 -28.78
N GLU A 2 23.21 -50.81 -27.62
CA GLU A 2 21.99 -50.61 -26.84
C GLU A 2 22.09 -49.29 -26.05
N PRO A 3 21.04 -48.45 -26.02
CA PRO A 3 21.09 -47.19 -25.29
C PRO A 3 21.02 -47.45 -23.78
N ASN A 4 22.03 -46.99 -23.06
CA ASN A 4 22.17 -47.11 -21.61
C ASN A 4 21.18 -46.17 -20.90
N THR A 5 20.00 -46.69 -20.53
CA THR A 5 18.90 -45.94 -19.92
C THR A 5 19.12 -45.56 -18.44
N GLU A 6 20.09 -46.16 -17.76
CA GLU A 6 20.37 -45.95 -16.32
C GLU A 6 21.12 -44.63 -16.01
N GLN A 7 21.90 -44.08 -16.94
CA GLN A 7 22.68 -42.85 -16.71
C GLN A 7 21.83 -41.57 -16.68
N SER A 8 20.57 -41.64 -17.13
CA SER A 8 19.63 -40.51 -17.19
C SER A 8 19.08 -40.11 -15.81
N SER A 9 18.78 -41.08 -14.94
CA SER A 9 18.06 -40.84 -13.67
C SER A 9 18.81 -39.95 -12.66
N ARG A 10 20.11 -40.21 -12.44
CA ARG A 10 20.92 -39.45 -11.46
C ARG A 10 21.21 -38.02 -11.93
N ARG A 11 21.48 -37.83 -13.22
CA ARG A 11 21.75 -36.50 -13.81
C ARG A 11 20.49 -35.66 -13.89
N ASP A 12 19.35 -36.26 -14.19
CA ASP A 12 18.06 -35.58 -14.19
C ASP A 12 17.64 -35.17 -12.78
N PHE A 13 17.88 -36.04 -11.79
CA PHE A 13 17.66 -35.70 -10.39
C PHE A 13 18.52 -34.52 -9.96
N LEU A 14 19.83 -34.55 -10.24
CA LEU A 14 20.75 -33.45 -9.91
C LEU A 14 20.37 -32.15 -10.64
N SER A 15 19.97 -32.24 -11.91
CA SER A 15 19.56 -31.06 -12.70
C SER A 15 18.29 -30.42 -12.13
N LYS A 16 17.29 -31.23 -11.77
CA LYS A 16 16.08 -30.75 -11.09
C LYS A 16 16.38 -30.14 -9.73
N ALA A 17 17.28 -30.76 -8.96
CA ALA A 17 17.69 -30.26 -7.66
C ALA A 17 18.44 -28.90 -7.77
N CYS A 18 19.33 -28.75 -8.75
CA CYS A 18 20.03 -27.48 -9.01
C CYS A 18 19.10 -26.37 -9.48
N ILE A 19 18.14 -26.66 -10.35
CA ILE A 19 17.15 -25.68 -10.81
C ILE A 19 16.23 -25.27 -9.64
N ALA A 20 15.79 -26.24 -8.84
CA ALA A 20 14.98 -25.97 -7.66
C ALA A 20 15.73 -25.12 -6.63
N SER A 21 17.00 -25.42 -6.36
CA SER A 21 17.80 -24.64 -5.41
C SER A 21 18.07 -23.22 -5.91
N CYS A 22 18.45 -23.04 -7.17
CA CYS A 22 18.62 -21.70 -7.76
C CYS A 22 17.31 -20.91 -7.74
N GLY A 23 16.20 -21.54 -8.13
CA GLY A 23 14.87 -20.92 -8.09
C GLY A 23 14.46 -20.50 -6.68
N ALA A 24 14.70 -21.35 -5.68
CA ALA A 24 14.43 -21.04 -4.28
C ALA A 24 15.28 -19.86 -3.78
N THR A 25 16.57 -19.82 -4.10
CA THR A 25 17.44 -18.69 -3.74
C THR A 25 16.96 -17.39 -4.38
N CYS A 26 16.64 -17.40 -5.68
CA CYS A 26 16.11 -16.22 -6.36
C CYS A 26 14.82 -15.72 -5.70
N ALA A 27 13.87 -16.63 -5.41
CA ALA A 27 12.62 -16.26 -4.76
C ALA A 27 12.86 -15.65 -3.36
N LEU A 28 13.69 -16.29 -2.53
CA LEU A 28 14.00 -15.81 -1.19
C LEU A 28 14.69 -14.43 -1.20
N THR A 29 15.50 -14.13 -2.22
CA THR A 29 16.11 -12.80 -2.37
C THR A 29 15.17 -11.76 -2.98
N ALA A 30 14.23 -12.18 -3.84
CA ALA A 30 13.26 -11.27 -4.46
C ALA A 30 12.20 -10.78 -3.47
N VAL A 31 11.78 -11.64 -2.53
CA VAL A 31 10.80 -11.29 -1.49
C VAL A 31 11.17 -10.01 -0.73
N PRO A 32 12.34 -9.89 -0.07
CA PRO A 32 12.68 -8.68 0.69
C PRO A 32 12.76 -7.43 -0.19
N VAL A 33 13.20 -7.56 -1.45
CA VAL A 33 13.24 -6.45 -2.42
C VAL A 33 11.83 -5.94 -2.70
N VAL A 34 10.88 -6.84 -2.95
CA VAL A 34 9.48 -6.48 -3.21
C VAL A 34 8.84 -5.90 -1.94
N THR A 35 9.02 -6.54 -0.78
CA THR A 35 8.42 -6.08 0.47
C THR A 35 8.98 -4.75 0.94
N TYR A 36 10.22 -4.42 0.59
CA TYR A 36 10.82 -3.12 0.88
C TYR A 36 10.15 -1.99 0.08
N LEU A 37 9.73 -2.27 -1.17
CA LEU A 37 9.01 -1.31 -2.00
C LEU A 37 7.54 -1.15 -1.58
N LEU A 38 6.96 -2.16 -0.93
CA LEU A 38 5.61 -2.08 -0.41
C LEU A 38 5.54 -1.09 0.76
N PRO A 39 4.42 -0.36 0.88
CA PRO A 39 4.25 0.57 1.99
C PRO A 39 4.25 -0.21 3.32
N GLY A 40 5.21 0.09 4.19
CA GLY A 40 5.19 -0.40 5.57
C GLY A 40 4.07 0.24 6.37
N GLU A 41 3.77 -0.32 7.55
CA GLU A 41 2.84 0.28 8.51
C GLU A 41 3.45 1.57 9.07
N ALA A 42 3.34 2.66 8.32
CA ALA A 42 3.75 3.98 8.78
C ALA A 42 2.84 4.36 9.96
N GLY A 43 3.44 4.41 11.15
CA GLY A 43 2.79 4.77 12.41
C GLY A 43 2.22 6.18 12.37
N ALA A 44 1.04 6.34 11.79
CA ALA A 44 0.24 7.53 11.95
C ALA A 44 -0.70 7.32 13.13
N ALA A 45 -0.81 8.32 14.00
CA ALA A 45 -1.77 8.29 15.10
C ALA A 45 -3.18 7.96 14.56
N THR A 46 -3.69 6.78 14.91
CA THR A 46 -4.97 6.21 14.48
C THR A 46 -6.15 6.68 15.34
N GLY A 47 -5.99 7.80 16.06
CA GLY A 47 -7.00 8.33 16.95
C GLY A 47 -8.02 9.24 16.25
N PRO A 48 -9.23 9.38 16.82
CA PRO A 48 -10.21 10.36 16.36
C PRO A 48 -9.65 11.78 16.51
N VAL A 49 -9.78 12.59 15.47
CA VAL A 49 -9.46 14.02 15.51
C VAL A 49 -10.75 14.79 15.85
N GLN A 50 -10.74 15.53 16.96
CA GLN A 50 -11.87 16.36 17.33
C GLN A 50 -11.75 17.76 16.73
N ILE A 51 -12.85 18.25 16.19
CA ILE A 51 -12.99 19.61 15.66
C ILE A 51 -14.26 20.20 16.26
N LYS A 52 -14.19 21.42 16.77
CA LYS A 52 -15.37 22.11 17.27
C LYS A 52 -16.03 22.86 16.11
N SER A 53 -17.36 22.84 16.06
CA SER A 53 -18.13 23.61 15.08
C SER A 53 -17.89 25.13 15.17
N SER A 54 -17.43 25.63 16.33
CA SER A 54 -17.02 27.02 16.53
C SER A 54 -15.77 27.42 15.75
N ASP A 55 -14.92 26.46 15.42
CA ASP A 55 -13.63 26.72 14.77
C ASP A 55 -13.77 26.86 13.25
N LEU A 56 -14.98 26.63 12.71
CA LEU A 56 -15.26 26.66 11.29
C LEU A 56 -16.46 27.58 11.02
N PRO A 57 -16.25 28.77 10.42
CA PRO A 57 -17.33 29.66 10.02
C PRO A 57 -18.30 29.01 9.04
N GLU A 58 -19.51 29.56 8.93
CA GLU A 58 -20.45 29.15 7.88
C GLU A 58 -19.85 29.39 6.48
N GLY A 59 -19.96 28.41 5.58
CA GLY A 59 -19.38 28.46 4.23
C GLY A 59 -17.89 28.09 4.17
N ALA A 60 -17.20 28.01 5.31
CA ALA A 60 -15.78 27.70 5.35
C ALA A 60 -15.50 26.20 5.32
N ALA A 61 -14.29 25.84 4.88
CA ALA A 61 -13.76 24.49 4.97
C ALA A 61 -12.35 24.46 5.56
N ARG A 62 -12.00 23.32 6.17
CA ARG A 62 -10.68 23.08 6.75
C ARG A 62 -10.21 21.68 6.46
N ILE A 63 -8.96 21.56 6.04
CA ILE A 63 -8.29 20.27 5.87
C ILE A 63 -7.69 19.86 7.22
N VAL A 64 -8.04 18.65 7.67
CA VAL A 64 -7.45 18.00 8.84
C VAL A 64 -6.79 16.69 8.47
N ARG A 65 -5.76 16.30 9.24
CA ARG A 65 -5.06 15.04 9.02
C ARG A 65 -5.57 14.00 10.00
N VAL A 66 -6.12 12.89 9.49
CA VAL A 66 -6.59 11.75 10.28
C VAL A 66 -5.75 10.54 9.88
N GLY A 67 -4.82 10.14 10.76
CA GLY A 67 -3.78 9.16 10.42
C GLY A 67 -2.93 9.61 9.24
N THR A 68 -2.94 8.83 8.16
CA THR A 68 -2.23 9.13 6.90
C THR A 68 -3.09 9.89 5.87
N LYS A 69 -4.39 10.07 6.14
CA LYS A 69 -5.34 10.68 5.22
C LYS A 69 -5.56 12.16 5.52
N LYS A 70 -5.87 12.93 4.48
CA LYS A 70 -6.31 14.33 4.58
C LYS A 70 -7.82 14.35 4.38
N VAL A 71 -8.54 14.87 5.36
CA VAL A 71 -10.00 14.96 5.36
C VAL A 71 -10.37 16.44 5.26
N LEU A 72 -11.26 16.77 4.33
CA LEU A 72 -11.84 18.08 4.17
C LEU A 72 -13.12 18.15 4.99
N VAL A 73 -13.21 19.10 5.90
CA VAL A 73 -14.40 19.36 6.71
C VAL A 73 -15.02 20.67 6.24
N ILE A 74 -16.29 20.63 5.84
CA ILE A 74 -17.04 21.75 5.26
C ILE A 74 -18.22 22.06 6.18
N ARG A 75 -18.44 23.34 6.45
CA ARG A 75 -19.64 23.81 7.16
C ARG A 75 -20.58 24.54 6.20
N ASN A 76 -21.77 23.97 5.97
CA ASN A 76 -22.78 24.57 5.08
C ASN A 76 -24.20 24.25 5.58
N GLY A 77 -25.07 25.25 5.59
CA GLY A 77 -26.45 25.17 6.07
C GLY A 77 -26.52 24.77 7.54
N GLY A 78 -25.55 25.18 8.37
CA GLY A 78 -25.42 24.78 9.77
C GLY A 78 -25.00 23.32 9.98
N LYS A 79 -24.69 22.57 8.92
CA LYS A 79 -24.24 21.18 8.97
C LYS A 79 -22.74 21.07 8.73
N LEU A 80 -22.10 20.14 9.43
CA LEU A 80 -20.71 19.75 9.16
C LEU A 80 -20.69 18.47 8.33
N THR A 81 -19.91 18.50 7.25
CA THR A 81 -19.68 17.35 6.38
C THR A 81 -18.18 17.09 6.28
N ALA A 82 -17.76 15.84 6.44
CA ALA A 82 -16.37 15.43 6.33
C ALA A 82 -16.20 14.47 5.14
N VAL A 83 -15.28 14.79 4.23
CA VAL A 83 -15.00 14.01 3.02
C VAL A 83 -13.49 13.82 2.83
N ASP A 84 -13.08 12.80 2.07
CA ASP A 84 -11.66 12.68 1.69
C ASP A 84 -11.27 13.90 0.83
N ALA A 85 -10.17 14.57 1.17
CA ALA A 85 -9.69 15.73 0.44
C ALA A 85 -8.98 15.36 -0.88
N LYS A 86 -8.99 14.08 -1.26
CA LYS A 86 -8.38 13.57 -2.49
C LYS A 86 -9.39 13.59 -3.64
N CYS A 87 -8.98 14.17 -4.76
CA CYS A 87 -9.75 14.04 -5.99
C CYS A 87 -9.73 12.58 -6.47
N THR A 88 -10.86 12.08 -6.94
CA THR A 88 -11.01 10.70 -7.43
C THR A 88 -10.31 10.45 -8.76
N HIS A 89 -9.82 11.50 -9.43
CA HIS A 89 -9.10 11.39 -10.69
C HIS A 89 -7.67 10.88 -10.48
N LEU A 90 -6.84 11.66 -9.78
CA LEU A 90 -5.40 11.38 -9.59
C LEU A 90 -4.95 11.55 -8.13
N GLY A 91 -5.86 11.84 -7.20
CA GLY A 91 -5.54 12.01 -5.78
C GLY A 91 -4.95 13.37 -5.41
N CYS A 92 -5.04 14.38 -6.29
CA CYS A 92 -4.71 15.76 -5.95
C CYS A 92 -5.56 16.27 -4.78
N ILE A 93 -5.04 17.24 -4.03
CA ILE A 93 -5.78 17.84 -2.92
C ILE A 93 -6.82 18.80 -3.49
N VAL A 94 -8.08 18.59 -3.13
CA VAL A 94 -9.17 19.47 -3.51
C VAL A 94 -9.13 20.74 -2.64
N ALA A 95 -9.09 21.90 -3.29
CA ALA A 95 -9.26 23.19 -2.65
C ALA A 95 -10.75 23.53 -2.53
N TRP A 96 -11.10 24.30 -1.50
CA TRP A 96 -12.45 24.77 -1.24
C TRP A 96 -12.35 26.25 -0.88
N ASP A 97 -12.95 27.10 -1.70
CA ASP A 97 -13.02 28.57 -1.53
C ASP A 97 -14.41 28.98 -1.00
#